data_AF-A0A2V2UVB1-F1
#
_entry.id   AF-A0A2V2UVB1-F1
#
_cell.length_a   1.000
_cell.length_b   1.000
_cell.length_c   1.000
_cell.angle_alpha   90.00
_cell.angle_beta   90.00
_cell.angle_gamma   90.00
#
_symmetry.space_group_name_H-M   'P 1'
#
loop_
_entity.id
_entity.type
_entity.pdbx_description
1 polymer ?
#
loop_
_entity_poly.entity_id
_entity_poly.type
_entity_poly.pdbx_seq_one_letter_code
_entity_poly.pdbx_strand_id
1 'polypeptide(L)'
;MIFHSKNGIEVIHLYTGSVITRLGPLKSSGVYYHDINDDFQVDAIGTQIGPRMEMHSRHGVDLIDDCLGVIHTGIPVAEDQLFNATICDTEGFFGRLDLIHHFIDNDIRGEDAPHALNTLELIGSRSVLSKNTRSVTPLVVQLHTTKGRDLFQVERHAVFMIDSGLVTCVDPSRRRVIWRSQTAADFYGLREAAEADAGMAGMSAKERMHRAVSFPHLAAYSFYRGQDDSAMSVSGSERYLRTDPFIIAVGERYMCILSTRTGRVLRTIVLEHPPVAPVIVRDLNGDGINDIIVVTKEGIYGFVVGTQTSSDTVTALMILMVALLAVLFVVREMNVADESKTEFLPTSVHDAHRAAHKVARRATD
;
A
#
# COMPACT_ATOMS: atom_id res chain seq x y z
N MET A 1 -20.26 4.21 -27.16
CA MET A 1 -20.05 5.30 -26.18
C MET A 1 -20.71 4.87 -24.88
N ILE A 2 -20.04 5.08 -23.77
CA ILE A 2 -20.61 4.84 -22.43
C ILE A 2 -20.92 6.21 -21.85
N PHE A 3 -22.18 6.43 -21.48
CA PHE A 3 -22.65 7.67 -20.87
C PHE A 3 -22.94 7.41 -19.39
N HIS A 4 -22.29 8.18 -18.52
CA HIS A 4 -22.49 8.12 -17.08
C HIS A 4 -23.46 9.24 -16.66
N SER A 5 -24.69 8.86 -16.33
CA SER A 5 -25.69 9.73 -15.70
C SER A 5 -25.53 9.70 -14.18
N LYS A 6 -26.17 10.65 -13.48
CA LYS A 6 -26.15 10.74 -12.02
C LYS A 6 -26.59 9.43 -11.33
N ASN A 7 -27.55 8.72 -11.92
CA ASN A 7 -28.18 7.54 -11.33
C ASN A 7 -28.08 6.30 -12.24
N GLY A 8 -27.18 6.28 -13.22
CA GLY A 8 -27.14 5.17 -14.16
C GLY A 8 -26.08 5.28 -15.24
N ILE A 9 -25.84 4.17 -15.91
CA ILE A 9 -24.91 4.08 -17.04
C ILE A 9 -25.70 3.63 -18.26
N GLU A 10 -25.46 4.27 -19.40
CA GLU A 10 -26.05 3.92 -20.67
C GLU A 10 -24.96 3.61 -21.69
N VAL A 11 -25.09 2.47 -22.35
CA VAL A 11 -24.21 2.08 -23.46
C VAL A 11 -24.94 2.39 -24.75
N ILE A 12 -24.41 3.34 -25.50
CA ILE A 12 -24.99 3.83 -26.74
C ILE A 12 -24.12 3.38 -27.91
N HIS A 13 -24.75 2.78 -28.90
CA HIS A 13 -24.10 2.46 -30.16
C HIS A 13 -23.85 3.75 -30.96
N LEU A 14 -22.58 4.10 -31.17
CA LEU A 14 -22.19 5.40 -31.73
C LEU A 14 -22.73 5.64 -33.15
N TYR A 15 -22.79 4.60 -33.98
CA TYR A 15 -23.18 4.75 -35.38
C TYR A 15 -24.70 4.84 -35.57
N THR A 16 -25.48 4.10 -34.78
CA THR A 16 -26.95 4.07 -34.91
C THR A 16 -27.65 5.01 -33.93
N GLY A 17 -26.96 5.47 -32.88
CA GLY A 17 -27.55 6.23 -31.78
C GLY A 17 -28.46 5.40 -30.87
N SER A 18 -28.60 4.09 -31.11
CA SER A 18 -29.45 3.23 -30.29
C SER A 18 -28.79 2.87 -28.96
N VAL A 19 -29.57 2.90 -27.89
CA VAL A 19 -29.14 2.38 -26.58
C VAL A 19 -29.05 0.85 -26.66
N ILE A 20 -27.87 0.30 -26.41
CA ILE A 20 -27.61 -1.15 -26.36
C ILE A 20 -28.07 -1.70 -25.02
N THR A 21 -27.67 -1.05 -23.93
CA THR A 21 -28.02 -1.44 -22.57
C THR A 21 -28.01 -0.25 -21.63
N ARG A 22 -28.78 -0.35 -20.54
CA ARG A 22 -28.85 0.64 -19.46
C ARG A 22 -28.70 -0.10 -18.13
N LEU A 23 -27.83 0.41 -17.26
CA LEU A 23 -27.69 -0.03 -15.88
C LEU A 23 -28.17 1.09 -14.96
N GLY A 24 -29.23 0.83 -14.19
CA GLY A 24 -29.75 1.76 -13.19
C GLY A 24 -31.09 1.30 -12.60
N PRO A 25 -31.55 1.90 -11.49
CA PRO A 25 -30.91 3.01 -10.78
C PRO A 25 -29.67 2.57 -10.00
N LEU A 26 -28.60 3.35 -10.12
CA LEU A 26 -27.41 3.22 -9.28
C LEU A 26 -27.64 3.96 -7.95
N LYS A 27 -27.12 3.39 -6.86
CA LYS A 27 -27.04 4.04 -5.56
C LYS A 27 -26.28 5.38 -5.68
N SER A 28 -26.51 6.28 -4.72
CA SER A 28 -25.95 7.63 -4.68
C SER A 28 -24.41 7.68 -4.71
N SER A 29 -23.85 8.89 -4.74
CA SER A 29 -22.40 9.17 -4.66
C SER A 29 -21.68 8.37 -3.56
N GLY A 30 -20.43 7.98 -3.83
CA GLY A 30 -19.57 7.28 -2.87
C GLY A 30 -19.62 5.76 -2.94
N VAL A 31 -20.24 5.20 -3.99
CA VAL A 31 -20.29 3.76 -4.25
C VAL A 31 -19.38 3.41 -5.42
N TYR A 32 -18.61 2.34 -5.26
CA TYR A 32 -17.80 1.74 -6.32
C TYR A 32 -18.52 0.50 -6.86
N TYR A 33 -18.60 0.40 -8.19
CA TYR A 33 -19.28 -0.70 -8.87
C TYR A 33 -18.27 -1.65 -9.49
N HIS A 34 -18.34 -2.93 -9.13
CA HIS A 34 -17.46 -3.97 -9.66
C HIS A 34 -18.12 -5.34 -9.47
N ASP A 35 -17.87 -6.29 -10.37
CA ASP A 35 -18.14 -7.71 -10.12
C ASP A 35 -16.99 -8.26 -9.26
N ILE A 36 -17.14 -8.25 -7.93
CA ILE A 36 -16.03 -8.55 -7.02
C ILE A 36 -15.89 -10.05 -6.75
N ASN A 37 -16.96 -10.81 -6.93
CA ASN A 37 -17.04 -12.25 -6.68
C ASN A 37 -17.05 -13.11 -7.97
N ASP A 38 -16.93 -12.49 -9.15
CA ASP A 38 -16.94 -13.12 -10.48
C ASP A 38 -18.24 -13.91 -10.77
N ASP A 39 -19.38 -13.44 -10.28
CA ASP A 39 -20.69 -14.08 -10.54
C ASP A 39 -21.43 -13.47 -11.74
N PHE A 40 -20.76 -12.58 -12.50
CA PHE A 40 -21.30 -11.81 -13.62
C PHE A 40 -22.43 -10.85 -13.25
N GLN A 41 -22.65 -10.59 -11.95
CA GLN A 41 -23.51 -9.53 -11.47
C GLN A 41 -22.68 -8.34 -11.00
N VAL A 42 -23.26 -7.15 -11.11
CA VAL A 42 -22.58 -5.93 -10.65
C VAL A 42 -22.83 -5.78 -9.15
N ASP A 43 -21.76 -5.66 -8.39
CA ASP A 43 -21.81 -5.39 -6.95
C ASP A 43 -21.63 -3.91 -6.65
N ALA A 44 -22.25 -3.44 -5.56
CA ALA A 44 -22.10 -2.11 -4.97
C ALA A 44 -21.22 -2.21 -3.73
N ILE A 45 -20.10 -1.50 -3.76
CA ILE A 45 -19.18 -1.40 -2.63
C ILE A 45 -19.27 0.02 -2.09
N GLY A 46 -19.65 0.17 -0.84
CA GLY A 46 -19.84 1.48 -0.22
C GLY A 46 -19.63 1.43 1.28
N THR A 47 -19.90 2.56 1.92
CA THR A 47 -19.80 2.69 3.38
C THR A 47 -21.12 3.11 3.97
N GLN A 48 -21.48 2.53 5.10
CA GLN A 48 -22.57 2.94 5.95
C GLN A 48 -21.98 3.55 7.21
N ILE A 49 -21.95 4.89 7.24
CA ILE A 49 -21.37 5.67 8.34
C ILE A 49 -22.42 6.63 8.88
N GLY A 50 -22.66 6.59 10.18
CA GLY A 50 -23.54 7.52 10.89
C GLY A 50 -24.56 6.83 11.78
N PRO A 51 -25.43 7.64 12.43
CA PRO A 51 -26.40 7.12 13.39
C PRO A 51 -27.50 6.33 12.68
N ARG A 52 -27.73 5.10 13.15
CA ARG A 52 -28.88 4.25 12.83
C ARG A 52 -29.75 4.11 14.07
N MET A 53 -31.05 4.26 13.90
CA MET A 53 -32.02 3.99 14.96
C MET A 53 -32.41 2.51 14.91
N GLU A 54 -32.17 1.78 15.99
CA GLU A 54 -32.78 0.47 16.23
C GLU A 54 -33.93 0.61 17.22
N MET A 55 -35.11 0.15 16.82
CA MET A 55 -36.26 0.05 17.72
C MET A 55 -36.21 -1.30 18.42
N HIS A 56 -35.96 -1.29 19.73
CA HIS A 56 -36.09 -2.47 20.57
C HIS A 56 -37.44 -2.45 21.29
N SER A 57 -38.22 -3.51 21.12
CA SER A 57 -39.56 -3.65 21.71
C SER A 57 -39.61 -3.54 23.23
N ARG A 58 -38.47 -3.65 23.93
CA ARG A 58 -38.34 -3.58 25.40
C ARG A 58 -37.59 -2.37 25.94
N HIS A 59 -36.71 -1.75 25.15
CA HIS A 59 -35.79 -0.69 25.64
C HIS A 59 -35.99 0.65 24.94
N GLY A 60 -36.92 0.76 23.98
CA GLY A 60 -37.19 2.00 23.25
C GLY A 60 -36.36 2.11 21.98
N VAL A 61 -35.92 3.32 21.66
CA VAL A 61 -35.11 3.62 20.47
C VAL A 61 -33.65 3.79 20.90
N ASP A 62 -32.78 2.88 20.48
CA ASP A 62 -31.34 3.01 20.67
C ASP A 62 -30.71 3.63 19.41
N LEU A 63 -29.86 4.64 19.62
CA LEU A 63 -29.09 5.28 18.57
C LEU A 63 -27.72 4.58 18.49
N ILE A 64 -27.53 3.76 17.46
CA ILE A 64 -26.28 3.04 17.22
C ILE A 64 -25.54 3.73 16.10
N ASP A 65 -24.28 4.04 16.33
CA ASP A 65 -23.40 4.71 15.39
C ASP A 65 -22.69 3.64 14.53
N ASP A 66 -23.18 3.42 13.29
CA ASP A 66 -22.62 2.43 12.38
C ASP A 66 -21.38 2.98 11.67
N CYS A 67 -20.37 2.12 11.51
CA CYS A 67 -19.16 2.41 10.76
C CYS A 67 -18.71 1.19 9.96
N LEU A 68 -19.47 0.88 8.93
CA LEU A 68 -19.36 -0.37 8.20
C LEU A 68 -18.97 -0.12 6.74
N GLY A 69 -17.99 -0.87 6.27
CA GLY A 69 -17.84 -1.12 4.83
C GLY A 69 -18.84 -2.19 4.44
N VAL A 70 -19.70 -1.90 3.47
CA VAL A 70 -20.78 -2.78 3.02
C VAL A 70 -20.64 -3.10 1.55
N ILE A 71 -20.86 -4.36 1.21
CA ILE A 71 -20.84 -4.86 -0.17
C ILE A 71 -22.20 -5.51 -0.43
N HIS A 72 -22.90 -5.01 -1.44
CA HIS A 72 -24.18 -5.53 -1.90
C HIS A 72 -24.01 -6.14 -3.28
N THR A 73 -24.71 -7.23 -3.56
CA THR A 73 -24.70 -7.89 -4.87
C THR A 73 -26.03 -7.71 -5.60
N GLY A 74 -26.05 -7.87 -6.92
CA GLY A 74 -27.28 -7.91 -7.72
C GLY A 74 -27.92 -6.56 -8.06
N ILE A 75 -27.13 -5.54 -8.41
CA ILE A 75 -27.66 -4.23 -8.87
C ILE A 75 -28.42 -4.42 -10.20
N PRO A 76 -29.58 -3.74 -10.42
CA PRO A 76 -30.16 -2.62 -9.66
C PRO A 76 -31.14 -3.00 -8.54
N VAL A 77 -31.40 -4.30 -8.36
CA VAL A 77 -32.33 -4.83 -7.35
C VAL A 77 -31.63 -5.02 -5.98
N ALA A 78 -30.31 -4.79 -5.92
CA ALA A 78 -29.38 -5.10 -4.82
C ALA A 78 -29.88 -4.84 -3.39
N GLU A 79 -30.62 -5.80 -2.85
CA GLU A 79 -31.01 -5.91 -1.44
C GLU A 79 -30.08 -6.87 -0.67
N ASP A 80 -29.46 -7.83 -1.37
CA ASP A 80 -28.64 -8.86 -0.72
C ASP A 80 -27.25 -8.33 -0.37
N GLN A 81 -26.94 -8.38 0.92
CA GLN A 81 -25.66 -7.99 1.47
C GLN A 81 -24.68 -9.16 1.38
N LEU A 82 -23.64 -9.01 0.55
CA LEU A 82 -22.59 -10.01 0.39
C LEU A 82 -21.65 -10.04 1.60
N PHE A 83 -21.30 -8.86 2.13
CA PHE A 83 -20.35 -8.72 3.23
C PHE A 83 -20.49 -7.36 3.95
N ASN A 84 -20.29 -7.34 5.28
CA ASN A 84 -19.94 -6.13 6.04
C ASN A 84 -18.74 -6.36 6.96
N ALA A 85 -17.98 -5.29 7.16
CA ALA A 85 -16.94 -5.24 8.17
C ALA A 85 -16.86 -3.85 8.80
N THR A 86 -16.37 -3.79 10.04
CA THR A 86 -16.04 -2.51 10.68
C THR A 86 -14.81 -1.90 10.02
N ILE A 87 -14.93 -0.64 9.60
CA ILE A 87 -13.86 0.14 8.94
C ILE A 87 -13.37 1.32 9.80
N CYS A 88 -13.94 1.48 11.00
CA CYS A 88 -13.58 2.54 11.93
C CYS A 88 -12.31 2.25 12.71
N ASP A 89 -11.74 3.34 13.25
CA ASP A 89 -10.72 3.29 14.28
C ASP A 89 -11.19 2.44 15.47
N THR A 90 -10.29 1.63 16.00
CA THR A 90 -10.54 0.79 17.16
C THR A 90 -9.68 1.25 18.32
N GLU A 91 -10.30 1.75 19.40
CA GLU A 91 -9.61 2.01 20.67
C GLU A 91 -9.68 0.76 21.56
N GLY A 92 -8.51 0.25 21.94
CA GLY A 92 -8.38 -0.89 22.85
C GLY A 92 -7.00 -0.89 23.53
N PHE A 93 -6.89 -1.58 24.67
CA PHE A 93 -5.67 -1.65 25.49
C PHE A 93 -4.42 -2.09 24.70
N PHE A 94 -4.59 -2.93 23.67
CA PHE A 94 -3.52 -3.37 22.78
C PHE A 94 -3.37 -2.54 21.49
N GLY A 95 -4.35 -1.71 21.12
CA GLY A 95 -4.28 -0.85 19.93
C GLY A 95 -3.33 0.34 20.08
N ARG A 96 -2.91 0.66 21.31
CA ARG A 96 -1.92 1.72 21.61
C ARG A 96 -0.50 1.16 21.84
N LEU A 97 -0.34 -0.17 21.86
CA LEU A 97 0.99 -0.78 21.88
C LEU A 97 1.48 -0.89 20.44
N ASP A 98 2.05 0.22 19.96
CA ASP A 98 2.87 0.35 18.74
C ASP A 98 4.10 -0.61 18.72
N LEU A 99 4.19 -1.55 19.66
CA LEU A 99 5.36 -2.35 19.98
C LEU A 99 5.53 -3.58 19.08
N ILE A 100 4.55 -3.93 18.24
CA ILE A 100 4.60 -5.13 17.40
C ILE A 100 5.00 -4.81 15.95
N HIS A 101 4.93 -3.54 15.52
CA HIS A 101 5.30 -3.17 14.15
C HIS A 101 6.82 -3.02 13.91
N HIS A 102 7.65 -2.96 14.95
CA HIS A 102 9.10 -2.73 14.81
C HIS A 102 10.00 -3.90 15.28
N PHE A 103 9.44 -4.96 15.86
CA PHE A 103 10.23 -6.08 16.43
C PHE A 103 10.33 -7.34 15.55
N ILE A 104 9.75 -7.34 14.35
CA ILE A 104 9.87 -8.44 13.38
C ILE A 104 10.38 -7.90 12.03
N ASP A 105 11.43 -7.08 12.07
CA ASP A 105 12.19 -6.70 10.87
C ASP A 105 13.66 -7.13 11.02
N ASN A 106 13.85 -8.38 11.46
CA ASN A 106 15.06 -9.13 11.15
C ASN A 106 14.79 -10.63 11.21
N ASP A 107 14.99 -11.24 10.04
CA ASP A 107 15.12 -12.68 9.78
C ASP A 107 13.82 -13.50 9.89
N ILE A 108 13.30 -13.93 8.74
CA ILE A 108 12.93 -15.33 8.46
C ILE A 108 12.93 -15.52 6.94
N ARG A 109 13.97 -16.23 6.46
CA ARG A 109 13.88 -17.08 5.29
C ARG A 109 12.95 -18.25 5.61
N GLY A 110 11.97 -18.53 4.75
CA GLY A 110 11.28 -19.81 4.72
C GLY A 110 9.76 -19.71 4.88
N GLU A 111 9.08 -20.26 3.87
CA GLU A 111 7.76 -20.89 3.89
C GLU A 111 6.68 -20.43 4.90
N ASP A 112 5.58 -19.95 4.32
CA ASP A 112 4.21 -20.05 4.81
C ASP A 112 3.87 -19.53 6.22
N ALA A 113 3.67 -18.22 6.33
CA ALA A 113 2.51 -17.63 7.01
C ALA A 113 2.40 -16.10 6.84
N PRO A 114 1.30 -15.56 6.29
CA PRO A 114 0.76 -14.30 6.73
C PRO A 114 -0.37 -14.61 7.72
N HIS A 115 -0.04 -14.70 9.01
CA HIS A 115 -1.05 -14.63 10.07
C HIS A 115 -1.63 -13.20 10.03
N ALA A 116 -2.79 -13.03 9.43
CA ALA A 116 -4.08 -13.04 10.13
C ALA A 116 -4.08 -11.97 11.22
N LEU A 117 -4.89 -10.91 11.03
CA LEU A 117 -5.34 -10.06 12.13
C LEU A 117 -5.57 -10.98 13.34
N ASN A 118 -4.79 -10.79 14.39
CA ASN A 118 -4.98 -11.53 15.62
C ASN A 118 -6.42 -11.23 16.05
N THR A 119 -7.26 -12.27 16.06
CA THR A 119 -8.62 -12.17 16.61
C THR A 119 -8.60 -11.65 18.06
N LEU A 120 -7.44 -11.70 18.73
CA LEU A 120 -7.16 -11.06 20.01
C LEU A 120 -7.08 -9.52 19.97
N GLU A 121 -6.70 -8.89 18.86
CA GLU A 121 -6.69 -7.42 18.73
C GLU A 121 -8.11 -6.83 18.71
N LEU A 122 -9.11 -7.64 18.33
CA LEU A 122 -10.53 -7.27 18.37
C LEU A 122 -11.24 -7.64 19.68
N ILE A 123 -10.62 -8.44 20.56
CA ILE A 123 -11.21 -8.79 21.87
C ILE A 123 -10.99 -7.62 22.82
N GLY A 124 -12.00 -6.76 22.96
CA GLY A 124 -12.01 -5.62 23.89
C GLY A 124 -11.74 -4.25 23.25
N SER A 125 -11.60 -4.18 21.93
CA SER A 125 -11.52 -2.91 21.21
C SER A 125 -12.92 -2.35 20.90
N ARG A 126 -13.17 -1.08 21.20
CA ARG A 126 -14.39 -0.38 20.78
C ARG A 126 -14.12 0.42 19.52
N SER A 127 -15.04 0.38 18.56
CA SER A 127 -14.99 1.28 17.41
C SER A 127 -15.25 2.71 17.89
N VAL A 128 -14.35 3.61 17.54
CA VAL A 128 -14.47 5.04 17.88
C VAL A 128 -15.03 5.71 16.65
N LEU A 129 -16.35 5.87 16.63
CA LEU A 129 -17.01 6.71 15.64
C LEU A 129 -17.07 8.14 16.20
N SER A 130 -16.57 9.11 15.44
CA SER A 130 -16.96 10.50 15.63
C SER A 130 -18.22 10.76 14.83
N LYS A 131 -19.16 11.58 15.34
CA LYS A 131 -20.41 11.92 14.65
C LYS A 131 -20.22 12.45 13.22
N ASN A 132 -19.00 12.89 12.90
CA ASN A 132 -18.63 13.50 11.63
C ASN A 132 -17.57 12.68 10.86
N THR A 133 -17.36 11.40 11.21
CA THR A 133 -16.48 10.50 10.47
C THR A 133 -16.95 10.39 9.02
N ARG A 134 -16.01 10.50 8.09
CA ARG A 134 -16.27 10.40 6.65
C ARG A 134 -15.38 9.34 6.01
N SER A 135 -15.82 8.80 4.90
CA SER A 135 -15.03 7.90 4.06
C SER A 135 -14.98 8.42 2.63
N VAL A 136 -13.89 8.08 1.95
CA VAL A 136 -13.77 8.30 0.51
C VAL A 136 -14.50 7.19 -0.26
N THR A 137 -14.66 7.39 -1.57
CA THR A 137 -15.16 6.30 -2.43
C THR A 137 -14.19 5.12 -2.35
N PRO A 138 -14.67 3.89 -2.05
CA PRO A 138 -13.81 2.73 -1.93
C PRO A 138 -13.19 2.37 -3.27
N LEU A 139 -12.13 1.56 -3.22
CA LEU A 139 -11.40 1.09 -4.39
C LEU A 139 -11.41 -0.43 -4.43
N VAL A 140 -11.53 -1.01 -5.62
CA VAL A 140 -11.27 -2.44 -5.84
C VAL A 140 -9.89 -2.61 -6.46
N VAL A 141 -9.10 -3.47 -5.85
CA VAL A 141 -7.76 -3.83 -6.36
C VAL A 141 -7.71 -5.31 -6.70
N GLN A 142 -7.10 -5.61 -7.85
CA GLN A 142 -6.97 -6.95 -8.38
C GLN A 142 -5.55 -7.48 -8.09
N LEU A 143 -5.46 -8.56 -7.32
CA LEU A 143 -4.23 -9.25 -6.98
C LEU A 143 -4.11 -10.52 -7.80
N HIS A 144 -3.02 -10.67 -8.54
CA HIS A 144 -2.71 -11.92 -9.24
C HIS A 144 -1.81 -12.78 -8.35
N THR A 145 -2.31 -13.96 -8.00
CA THR A 145 -1.56 -14.95 -7.21
C THR A 145 -1.25 -16.15 -8.08
N THR A 146 0.02 -16.57 -8.12
CA THR A 146 0.45 -17.76 -8.86
C THR A 146 0.28 -18.99 -7.97
N LYS A 147 -0.53 -19.97 -8.37
CA LYS A 147 -0.73 -21.23 -7.64
C LYS A 147 0.15 -22.39 -8.14
N GLY A 148 1.22 -22.07 -8.89
CA GLY A 148 2.11 -23.04 -9.52
C GLY A 148 1.63 -23.49 -10.90
N ARG A 149 2.55 -24.02 -11.73
CA ARG A 149 2.32 -24.46 -13.12
C ARG A 149 1.44 -23.49 -13.95
N ASP A 150 1.85 -22.22 -14.04
CA ASP A 150 1.16 -21.18 -14.82
C ASP A 150 -0.33 -20.95 -14.52
N LEU A 151 -0.84 -21.48 -13.39
CA LEU A 151 -2.18 -21.18 -12.91
C LEU A 151 -2.15 -19.87 -12.11
N PHE A 152 -2.84 -18.87 -12.65
CA PHE A 152 -3.07 -17.59 -11.98
C PHE A 152 -4.46 -17.61 -11.34
N GLN A 153 -4.52 -17.32 -10.05
CA GLN A 153 -5.76 -16.99 -9.36
C GLN A 153 -5.83 -15.47 -9.20
N VAL A 154 -6.89 -14.90 -9.73
CA VAL A 154 -7.24 -13.49 -9.56
C VAL A 154 -8.05 -13.36 -8.28
N GLU A 155 -7.59 -12.55 -7.35
CA GLU A 155 -8.31 -12.19 -6.13
C GLU A 155 -8.63 -10.70 -6.16
N ARG A 156 -9.88 -10.30 -5.89
CA ARG A 156 -10.28 -8.90 -5.82
C ARG A 156 -10.57 -8.50 -4.39
N HIS A 157 -10.01 -7.37 -4.01
CA HIS A 157 -10.06 -6.86 -2.66
C HIS A 157 -10.72 -5.49 -2.66
N ALA A 158 -11.58 -5.23 -1.68
CA ALA A 158 -12.16 -3.92 -1.47
C ALA A 158 -11.35 -3.16 -0.42
N VAL A 159 -11.02 -1.92 -0.73
CA VAL A 159 -10.20 -1.04 0.10
C VAL A 159 -11.03 0.18 0.48
N PHE A 160 -11.07 0.47 1.77
CA PHE A 160 -11.78 1.59 2.37
C PHE A 160 -10.79 2.52 3.04
N MET A 161 -11.06 3.82 3.03
CA MET A 161 -10.29 4.81 3.76
C MET A 161 -11.22 5.81 4.43
N ILE A 162 -10.96 6.10 5.70
CA ILE A 162 -11.73 7.07 6.51
C ILE A 162 -10.90 8.33 6.78
N ASP A 163 -11.56 9.36 7.30
CA ASP A 163 -11.00 10.71 7.54
C ASP A 163 -9.78 10.74 8.47
N SER A 164 -9.64 9.77 9.37
CA SER A 164 -8.45 9.59 10.21
C SER A 164 -7.21 9.12 9.42
N GLY A 165 -7.35 8.77 8.14
CA GLY A 165 -6.28 8.17 7.35
C GLY A 165 -6.13 6.66 7.56
N LEU A 166 -7.04 6.01 8.29
CA LEU A 166 -7.06 4.55 8.41
C LEU A 166 -7.52 3.92 7.09
N VAL A 167 -6.70 3.03 6.54
CA VAL A 167 -6.99 2.24 5.34
C VAL A 167 -7.28 0.80 5.75
N THR A 168 -8.45 0.28 5.37
CA THR A 168 -8.89 -1.08 5.66
C THR A 168 -9.07 -1.86 4.36
N CYS A 169 -8.41 -3.02 4.25
CA CYS A 169 -8.53 -3.92 3.11
C CYS A 169 -9.31 -5.17 3.50
N VAL A 170 -10.30 -5.52 2.70
CA VAL A 170 -11.17 -6.68 2.93
C VAL A 170 -11.19 -7.61 1.73
N ASP A 171 -11.26 -8.90 2.03
CA ASP A 171 -11.49 -9.98 1.09
C ASP A 171 -12.97 -10.36 1.15
N PRO A 172 -13.80 -9.96 0.17
CA PRO A 172 -15.22 -10.32 0.15
C PRO A 172 -15.42 -11.81 -0.10
N SER A 173 -14.53 -12.46 -0.87
CA SER A 173 -14.64 -13.89 -1.20
C SER A 173 -14.46 -14.75 0.05
N ARG A 174 -13.54 -14.35 0.93
CA ARG A 174 -13.26 -15.02 2.21
C ARG A 174 -13.99 -14.40 3.40
N ARG A 175 -14.79 -13.34 3.18
CA ARG A 175 -15.55 -12.60 4.19
C ARG A 175 -14.70 -12.22 5.42
N ARG A 176 -13.51 -11.65 5.17
CA ARG A 176 -12.60 -11.24 6.26
C ARG A 176 -11.88 -9.93 5.94
N VAL A 177 -11.49 -9.21 6.99
CA VAL A 177 -10.51 -8.12 6.89
C VAL A 177 -9.12 -8.75 6.75
N ILE A 178 -8.35 -8.36 5.74
CA ILE A 178 -6.98 -8.87 5.57
C ILE A 178 -6.01 -8.09 6.44
N TRP A 179 -6.07 -6.77 6.36
CA TRP A 179 -5.18 -5.87 7.09
C TRP A 179 -5.86 -4.52 7.28
N ARG A 180 -5.37 -3.79 8.27
CA ARG A 180 -5.66 -2.37 8.52
C ARG A 180 -4.33 -1.64 8.66
N SER A 181 -4.25 -0.45 8.10
CA SER A 181 -3.02 0.34 8.11
C SER A 181 -3.33 1.79 8.39
N GLN A 182 -2.76 2.32 9.47
CA GLN A 182 -2.85 3.74 9.79
C GLN A 182 -1.89 4.51 8.89
N THR A 183 -2.42 5.45 8.11
CA THR A 183 -1.62 6.29 7.21
C THR A 183 -1.61 7.74 7.68
N ALA A 184 -0.70 8.54 7.13
CA ALA A 184 -0.69 9.98 7.32
C ALA A 184 -1.65 10.72 6.38
N ALA A 185 -2.35 10.00 5.49
CA ALA A 185 -3.25 10.58 4.49
C ALA A 185 -4.63 10.93 5.10
N ASP A 186 -4.61 11.72 6.17
CA ASP A 186 -5.81 12.23 6.83
C ASP A 186 -6.47 13.36 6.03
N PHE A 187 -7.76 13.61 6.28
CA PHE A 187 -8.53 14.63 5.57
C PHE A 187 -9.63 15.30 6.42
N TYR A 188 -9.24 15.80 7.60
CA TYR A 188 -10.17 16.50 8.49
C TYR A 188 -10.73 17.81 7.92
N GLY A 189 -10.09 18.47 6.94
CA GLY A 189 -10.53 19.75 6.39
C GLY A 189 -11.85 19.69 5.62
N LEU A 190 -12.18 18.56 4.97
CA LEU A 190 -13.52 18.31 4.41
C LEU A 190 -14.63 18.37 5.47
N ARG A 191 -14.30 18.07 6.73
CA ARG A 191 -15.21 18.14 7.88
C ARG A 191 -15.56 19.59 8.18
N GLU A 192 -14.54 20.45 8.30
CA GLU A 192 -14.69 21.88 8.60
C GLU A 192 -15.31 22.68 7.45
N ALA A 193 -14.94 22.39 6.19
CA ALA A 193 -15.46 23.11 5.03
C ALA A 193 -16.97 22.90 4.83
N ALA A 194 -17.45 21.68 5.05
CA ALA A 194 -18.88 21.36 4.94
C ALA A 194 -19.70 21.88 6.13
N GLU A 195 -19.14 21.86 7.35
CA GLU A 195 -19.75 22.49 8.53
C GLU A 195 -19.86 24.01 8.37
N ALA A 196 -18.84 24.65 7.78
CA ALA A 196 -18.89 26.05 7.38
C ALA A 196 -19.93 26.30 6.28
N ASP A 197 -20.07 25.41 5.28
CA ASP A 197 -21.08 25.53 4.23
C ASP A 197 -22.53 25.41 4.76
N ALA A 198 -22.75 24.57 5.80
CA ALA A 198 -24.03 24.48 6.50
C ALA A 198 -24.37 25.76 7.30
N GLY A 199 -23.35 26.47 7.80
CA GLY A 199 -23.49 27.79 8.44
C GLY A 199 -23.58 28.98 7.46
N MET A 200 -23.23 28.78 6.19
CA MET A 200 -23.11 29.85 5.18
C MET A 200 -24.29 29.86 4.20
N ALA A 201 -25.51 29.85 4.72
CA ALA A 201 -26.74 29.99 3.93
C ALA A 201 -26.86 31.35 3.18
N GLY A 202 -25.90 32.26 3.32
CA GLY A 202 -25.87 33.60 2.71
C GLY A 202 -24.83 33.83 1.61
N MET A 203 -23.98 32.86 1.25
CA MET A 203 -22.99 33.03 0.18
C MET A 203 -23.59 32.86 -1.22
N SER A 204 -23.13 33.69 -2.17
CA SER A 204 -23.55 33.61 -3.57
C SER A 204 -23.12 32.28 -4.19
N ALA A 205 -23.97 31.68 -5.05
CA ALA A 205 -23.65 30.43 -5.76
C ALA A 205 -22.31 30.49 -6.52
N LYS A 206 -21.91 31.70 -6.95
CA LYS A 206 -20.63 31.97 -7.62
C LYS A 206 -19.42 31.89 -6.66
N GLU A 207 -19.58 32.32 -5.41
CA GLU A 207 -18.52 32.24 -4.39
C GLU A 207 -18.30 30.79 -3.93
N ARG A 208 -19.38 30.00 -3.82
CA ARG A 208 -19.29 28.56 -3.55
C ARG A 208 -18.58 27.80 -4.67
N MET A 209 -18.81 28.18 -5.92
CA MET A 209 -18.25 27.50 -7.10
C MET A 209 -16.75 27.75 -7.32
N HIS A 210 -16.18 28.82 -6.75
CA HIS A 210 -14.75 29.13 -6.86
C HIS A 210 -13.90 28.62 -5.69
N ARG A 211 -14.52 27.99 -4.68
CA ARG A 211 -13.79 27.37 -3.58
C ARG A 211 -13.35 25.98 -4.02
N ALA A 212 -12.06 25.81 -4.29
CA ALA A 212 -11.51 24.49 -4.55
C ALA A 212 -11.67 23.63 -3.29
N VAL A 213 -12.49 22.59 -3.38
CA VAL A 213 -12.71 21.61 -2.31
C VAL A 213 -11.62 20.54 -2.44
N SER A 214 -11.05 20.10 -1.32
CA SER A 214 -10.10 18.99 -1.31
C SER A 214 -10.77 17.71 -1.83
N PHE A 215 -10.01 16.89 -2.55
CA PHE A 215 -10.48 15.65 -3.14
C PHE A 215 -9.64 14.47 -2.62
N PRO A 216 -9.79 14.09 -1.34
CA PRO A 216 -9.18 12.87 -0.82
C PRO A 216 -9.82 11.65 -1.47
N HIS A 217 -9.01 10.67 -1.83
CA HIS A 217 -9.46 9.48 -2.54
C HIS A 217 -8.42 8.35 -2.43
N LEU A 218 -8.85 7.15 -2.83
CA LEU A 218 -7.97 6.01 -3.07
C LEU A 218 -7.76 5.86 -4.57
N ALA A 219 -6.54 5.52 -4.98
CA ALA A 219 -6.21 5.19 -6.36
C ALA A 219 -5.42 3.88 -6.44
N ALA A 220 -5.68 3.10 -7.49
CA ALA A 220 -4.87 1.92 -7.79
C ALA A 220 -3.56 2.38 -8.47
N TYR A 221 -2.46 1.73 -8.11
CA TYR A 221 -1.14 2.01 -8.66
C TYR A 221 -0.41 0.72 -9.01
N SER A 222 0.28 0.71 -10.13
CA SER A 222 1.19 -0.35 -10.55
C SER A 222 2.48 0.29 -11.06
N PHE A 223 3.64 -0.23 -10.66
CA PHE A 223 4.92 0.33 -11.11
C PHE A 223 5.08 0.23 -12.62
N TYR A 224 4.83 -0.95 -13.16
CA TYR A 224 4.92 -1.16 -14.59
C TYR A 224 3.60 -0.84 -15.23
N ARG A 225 3.67 -0.30 -16.44
CA ARG A 225 2.50 -0.15 -17.31
C ARG A 225 1.83 -1.51 -17.45
N GLY A 226 0.72 -1.68 -16.73
CA GLY A 226 -0.24 -2.73 -17.05
C GLY A 226 -0.72 -2.43 -18.45
N GLN A 227 -0.57 -3.38 -19.37
CA GLN A 227 -1.21 -3.27 -20.67
C GLN A 227 -2.71 -3.04 -20.41
N ASP A 228 -3.21 -1.92 -20.93
CA ASP A 228 -4.49 -1.29 -20.59
C ASP A 228 -5.63 -2.27 -20.30
N ASP A 229 -6.55 -1.82 -19.43
CA ASP A 229 -7.92 -2.30 -19.15
C ASP A 229 -8.73 -2.65 -20.41
N SER A 230 -8.28 -3.67 -21.14
CA SER A 230 -8.96 -4.28 -22.25
C SER A 230 -9.52 -5.59 -21.74
N ALA A 231 -10.66 -5.46 -21.07
CA ALA A 231 -11.65 -6.52 -20.97
C ALA A 231 -12.13 -6.89 -22.39
N MET A 232 -11.27 -7.52 -23.20
CA MET A 232 -11.57 -8.28 -24.41
C MET A 232 -10.27 -8.88 -24.96
N SER A 233 -9.80 -9.97 -24.36
CA SER A 233 -8.89 -10.90 -25.00
C SER A 233 -9.37 -12.31 -24.71
N VAL A 234 -10.24 -12.83 -25.58
CA VAL A 234 -10.65 -14.25 -25.60
C VAL A 234 -9.64 -15.11 -26.37
N SER A 235 -8.59 -14.52 -26.95
CA SER A 235 -7.56 -15.29 -27.64
C SER A 235 -6.31 -14.46 -27.84
N GLY A 236 -5.36 -14.58 -26.92
CA GLY A 236 -4.06 -13.94 -27.05
C GLY A 236 -3.12 -14.51 -26.01
N SER A 237 -2.12 -15.27 -26.47
CA SER A 237 -1.02 -15.78 -25.65
C SER A 237 -0.10 -14.64 -25.25
N GLU A 238 -0.59 -13.70 -24.44
CA GLU A 238 0.23 -12.63 -23.88
C GLU A 238 0.47 -12.94 -22.40
N ARG A 239 1.75 -13.02 -22.04
CA ARG A 239 2.20 -13.32 -20.69
C ARG A 239 1.73 -12.18 -19.78
N TYR A 240 0.80 -12.48 -18.88
CA TYR A 240 0.47 -11.60 -17.75
C TYR A 240 1.77 -11.24 -17.04
N LEU A 241 2.28 -10.02 -17.29
CA LEU A 241 3.38 -9.48 -16.53
C LEU A 241 2.89 -9.34 -15.09
N ARG A 242 3.64 -9.91 -14.16
CA ARG A 242 3.39 -9.86 -12.72
C ARG A 242 3.37 -8.40 -12.27
N THR A 243 2.20 -7.77 -12.29
CA THR A 243 1.99 -6.44 -11.71
C THR A 243 1.63 -6.64 -10.25
N ASP A 244 2.58 -6.38 -9.35
CA ASP A 244 2.23 -6.23 -7.94
C ASP A 244 1.36 -4.96 -7.81
N PRO A 245 0.09 -5.06 -7.37
CA PRO A 245 -0.76 -3.90 -7.22
C PRO A 245 -0.41 -3.16 -5.94
N PHE A 246 -0.42 -1.84 -6.01
CA PHE A 246 -0.26 -0.92 -4.89
C PHE A 246 -1.49 -0.02 -4.80
N ILE A 247 -1.65 0.60 -3.64
CA ILE A 247 -2.73 1.54 -3.36
C ILE A 247 -2.09 2.88 -3.03
N ILE A 248 -2.62 3.95 -3.62
CA ILE A 248 -2.30 5.31 -3.24
C ILE A 248 -3.46 5.83 -2.38
N ALA A 249 -3.18 6.13 -1.12
CA ALA A 249 -4.08 6.85 -0.24
C ALA A 249 -3.74 8.34 -0.30
N VAL A 250 -4.70 9.14 -0.75
CA VAL A 250 -4.52 10.58 -0.96
C VAL A 250 -5.36 11.33 0.06
N GLY A 251 -4.68 12.02 0.98
CA GLY A 251 -5.28 12.90 1.97
C GLY A 251 -5.16 14.36 1.57
N GLU A 252 -5.31 15.26 2.54
CA GLU A 252 -5.20 16.71 2.30
C GLU A 252 -3.77 17.21 2.29
N ARG A 253 -2.90 16.63 3.13
CA ARG A 253 -1.51 17.06 3.31
C ARG A 253 -0.49 16.02 2.92
N TYR A 254 -0.90 14.75 2.87
CA TYR A 254 -0.01 13.64 2.60
C TYR A 254 -0.65 12.68 1.60
N MET A 255 0.22 12.09 0.79
CA MET A 255 -0.09 10.96 -0.07
C MET A 255 0.77 9.77 0.37
N CYS A 256 0.13 8.63 0.62
CA CYS A 256 0.78 7.41 1.07
C CYS A 256 0.65 6.31 0.02
N ILE A 257 1.74 5.60 -0.26
CA ILE A 257 1.73 4.41 -1.12
C ILE A 257 1.76 3.18 -0.22
N LEU A 258 0.81 2.28 -0.41
CA LEU A 258 0.65 1.05 0.37
C LEU A 258 0.79 -0.19 -0.50
N SER A 259 1.35 -1.26 0.08
CA SER A 259 1.30 -2.60 -0.51
C SER A 259 -0.10 -3.19 -0.38
N THR A 260 -0.70 -3.62 -1.49
CA THR A 260 -2.02 -4.29 -1.46
C THR A 260 -2.01 -5.59 -0.67
N ARG A 261 -0.89 -6.32 -0.67
CA ARG A 261 -0.77 -7.64 -0.03
C ARG A 261 -0.66 -7.54 1.50
N THR A 262 0.15 -6.60 1.98
CA THR A 262 0.51 -6.53 3.40
C THR A 262 -0.08 -5.32 4.12
N GLY A 263 -0.58 -4.31 3.41
CA GLY A 263 -1.01 -3.05 4.00
C GLY A 263 0.15 -2.17 4.48
N ARG A 264 1.41 -2.56 4.27
CA ARG A 264 2.57 -1.77 4.72
C ARG A 264 2.64 -0.47 3.92
N VAL A 265 2.77 0.65 4.64
CA VAL A 265 3.07 1.96 4.04
C VAL A 265 4.51 1.91 3.52
N LEU A 266 4.67 2.00 2.20
CA LEU A 266 5.96 1.98 1.54
C LEU A 266 6.60 3.36 1.53
N ARG A 267 5.78 4.39 1.29
CA ARG A 267 6.24 5.76 1.20
C ARG A 267 5.13 6.72 1.61
N THR A 268 5.51 7.78 2.32
CA THR A 268 4.67 8.94 2.60
C THR A 268 5.29 10.16 1.94
N ILE A 269 4.48 10.91 1.19
CA ILE A 269 4.86 12.08 0.41
C ILE A 269 4.05 13.26 0.95
N VAL A 270 4.72 14.38 1.22
CA VAL A 270 4.05 15.61 1.65
C VAL A 270 3.55 16.36 0.42
N LEU A 271 2.28 16.74 0.43
CA LEU A 271 1.67 17.61 -0.57
C LEU A 271 1.77 19.04 -0.08
N GLU A 272 2.29 19.95 -0.93
CA GLU A 272 2.34 21.38 -0.61
C GLU A 272 0.93 21.97 -0.48
N HIS A 273 0.02 21.50 -1.35
CA HIS A 273 -1.36 21.98 -1.44
C HIS A 273 -2.32 20.79 -1.53
N PRO A 274 -3.55 20.92 -1.01
CA PRO A 274 -4.52 19.84 -1.06
C PRO A 274 -4.90 19.50 -2.52
N PRO A 275 -5.06 18.22 -2.83
CA PRO A 275 -5.47 17.78 -4.15
C PRO A 275 -6.91 18.20 -4.40
N VAL A 276 -7.22 18.61 -5.63
CA VAL A 276 -8.56 19.09 -6.04
C VAL A 276 -9.20 18.18 -7.09
N ALA A 277 -8.49 17.13 -7.51
CA ALA A 277 -8.92 16.14 -8.48
C ALA A 277 -8.28 14.77 -8.18
N PRO A 278 -8.82 13.68 -8.75
CA PRO A 278 -8.18 12.37 -8.69
C PRO A 278 -6.73 12.39 -9.18
N VAL A 279 -5.84 11.62 -8.56
CA VAL A 279 -4.47 11.45 -9.03
C VAL A 279 -4.46 10.71 -10.35
N ILE A 280 -3.57 11.12 -11.24
CA ILE A 280 -3.41 10.50 -12.54
C ILE A 280 -2.14 9.67 -12.49
N VAL A 281 -2.29 8.36 -12.65
CA VAL A 281 -1.17 7.42 -12.74
C VAL A 281 -0.84 7.23 -14.22
N ARG A 282 0.32 7.74 -14.64
CA ARG A 282 0.79 7.63 -16.02
C ARG A 282 2.28 7.90 -16.09
N ASP A 283 2.98 7.13 -16.92
CA ASP A 283 4.35 7.40 -17.32
C ASP A 283 4.47 8.82 -17.94
N LEU A 284 5.21 9.71 -17.26
CA LEU A 284 5.44 11.09 -17.70
C LEU A 284 6.72 11.23 -18.53
N ASN A 285 7.74 10.42 -18.24
CA ASN A 285 9.09 10.58 -18.79
C ASN A 285 9.41 9.57 -19.92
N GLY A 286 8.53 8.61 -20.17
CA GLY A 286 8.66 7.57 -21.18
C GLY A 286 9.58 6.42 -20.78
N ASP A 287 9.88 6.21 -19.49
CA ASP A 287 10.79 5.15 -19.02
C ASP A 287 10.10 3.79 -18.82
N GLY A 288 8.77 3.72 -19.03
CA GLY A 288 7.97 2.51 -18.87
C GLY A 288 7.52 2.24 -17.44
N ILE A 289 7.85 3.11 -16.49
CA ILE A 289 7.36 3.12 -15.12
C ILE A 289 6.23 4.16 -15.03
N ASN A 290 5.15 3.81 -14.32
CA ASN A 290 4.07 4.76 -14.11
C ASN A 290 4.49 5.80 -13.07
N ASP A 291 4.35 7.07 -13.43
CA ASP A 291 4.51 8.20 -12.52
C ASP A 291 3.17 8.64 -11.93
N ILE A 292 3.21 9.52 -10.93
CA ILE A 292 2.01 10.03 -10.25
C ILE A 292 1.90 11.53 -10.48
N ILE A 293 0.76 11.97 -11.02
CA ILE A 293 0.44 13.38 -11.20
C ILE A 293 -0.65 13.77 -10.20
N VAL A 294 -0.39 14.81 -9.42
CA VAL A 294 -1.32 15.38 -8.45
C VAL A 294 -1.71 16.78 -8.90
N VAL A 295 -3.02 17.01 -9.05
CA VAL A 295 -3.57 18.32 -9.40
C VAL A 295 -4.04 19.00 -8.12
N THR A 296 -3.47 20.16 -7.83
CA THR A 296 -3.83 20.99 -6.67
C THR A 296 -4.40 22.32 -7.15
N LYS A 297 -4.86 23.16 -6.21
CA LYS A 297 -5.33 24.50 -6.53
C LYS A 297 -4.23 25.41 -7.10
N GLU A 298 -2.98 25.24 -6.66
CA GLU A 298 -1.87 26.13 -7.01
C GLU A 298 -1.03 25.65 -8.20
N GLY A 299 -1.08 24.35 -8.48
CA GLY A 299 -0.31 23.77 -9.58
C GLY A 299 -0.51 22.28 -9.78
N ILE A 300 0.18 21.76 -10.79
CA ILE A 300 0.23 20.34 -11.12
C ILE A 300 1.62 19.83 -10.71
N TYR A 301 1.65 18.84 -9.82
CA TYR A 301 2.88 18.22 -9.34
C TYR A 301 3.04 16.84 -9.95
N GLY A 302 4.20 16.55 -10.54
CA GLY A 302 4.55 15.23 -11.06
C GLY A 302 5.61 14.57 -10.17
N PHE A 303 5.31 13.38 -9.68
CA PHE A 303 6.21 12.54 -8.90
C PHE A 303 6.74 11.43 -9.80
N VAL A 304 8.02 11.55 -10.17
CA VAL A 304 8.70 10.56 -11.01
C VAL A 304 9.19 9.40 -10.13
N VAL A 305 8.83 8.17 -10.51
CA VAL A 305 9.17 6.97 -9.76
C VAL A 305 10.32 6.23 -10.45
N GLY A 306 11.52 6.36 -9.91
CA GLY A 306 12.70 5.66 -10.43
C GLY A 306 13.07 4.42 -9.62
N THR A 307 13.62 3.41 -10.29
CA THR A 307 14.36 2.36 -9.57
C THR A 307 15.71 2.92 -9.13
N GLN A 308 15.93 3.00 -7.82
CA GLN A 308 17.26 3.31 -7.31
C GLN A 308 18.06 2.01 -7.28
N THR A 309 19.00 1.84 -8.20
CA THR A 309 20.00 0.77 -8.08
C THR A 309 20.78 1.00 -6.79
N SER A 310 20.73 0.06 -5.84
CA SER A 310 21.44 0.17 -4.55
C SER A 310 22.96 0.07 -4.76
N SER A 311 23.55 1.12 -5.32
CA SER A 311 24.96 1.23 -5.62
C SER A 311 25.79 1.26 -4.34
N ASP A 312 25.29 1.87 -3.28
CA ASP A 312 26.12 2.20 -2.12
C ASP A 312 26.49 0.97 -1.27
N THR A 313 25.59 0.00 -1.12
CA THR A 313 25.90 -1.25 -0.40
C THR A 313 26.74 -2.19 -1.23
N VAL A 314 26.49 -2.28 -2.54
CA VAL A 314 27.27 -3.14 -3.46
C VAL A 314 28.69 -2.60 -3.61
N THR A 315 28.87 -1.28 -3.77
CA THR A 315 30.20 -0.66 -3.84
C THR A 315 30.96 -0.82 -2.53
N ALA A 316 30.32 -0.64 -1.37
CA ALA A 316 30.94 -0.88 -0.07
C ALA A 316 31.39 -2.35 0.09
N LEU A 317 30.57 -3.32 -0.34
CA LEU A 317 30.88 -4.75 -0.24
C LEU A 317 32.00 -5.15 -1.22
N MET A 318 32.04 -4.54 -2.41
CA MET A 318 33.13 -4.71 -3.36
C MET A 318 34.45 -4.13 -2.84
N ILE A 319 34.43 -2.95 -2.22
CA ILE A 319 35.63 -2.35 -1.60
C ILE A 319 36.11 -3.22 -0.42
N LEU A 320 35.20 -3.73 0.40
CA LEU A 320 35.51 -4.65 1.49
C LEU A 320 36.18 -5.94 0.97
N MET A 321 35.66 -6.52 -0.11
CA MET A 321 36.22 -7.71 -0.73
C MET A 321 37.63 -7.46 -1.27
N VAL A 322 37.85 -6.33 -1.96
CA VAL A 322 39.17 -5.95 -2.48
C VAL A 322 40.17 -5.73 -1.33
N ALA A 323 39.74 -5.08 -0.24
CA ALA A 323 40.59 -4.89 0.94
C ALA A 323 40.99 -6.22 1.60
N LEU A 324 40.05 -7.16 1.74
CA LEU A 324 40.33 -8.50 2.26
C LEU A 324 41.35 -9.25 1.38
N LEU A 325 41.21 -9.18 0.05
CA LEU A 325 42.18 -9.78 -0.87
C LEU A 325 43.57 -9.15 -0.75
N ALA A 326 43.65 -7.83 -0.59
CA ALA A 326 44.93 -7.13 -0.38
C ALA A 326 45.60 -7.56 0.94
N VAL A 327 44.83 -7.68 2.03
CA VAL A 327 45.34 -8.16 3.32
C VAL A 327 45.85 -9.59 3.21
N LEU A 328 45.09 -10.49 2.58
CA LEU A 328 45.52 -11.87 2.36
C LEU A 328 46.79 -11.96 1.50
N PHE A 329 46.92 -11.10 0.50
CA PHE A 329 48.13 -11.02 -0.33
C PHE A 329 49.35 -10.59 0.50
N VAL A 330 49.21 -9.55 1.32
CA VAL A 330 50.31 -9.08 2.20
C VAL A 330 50.69 -10.16 3.22
N VAL A 331 49.71 -10.82 3.85
CA VAL A 331 49.97 -11.92 4.78
C VAL A 331 50.71 -13.07 4.09
N ARG A 332 50.34 -13.40 2.85
CA ARG A 332 51.02 -14.42 2.06
C ARG A 332 52.47 -14.03 1.76
N GLU A 333 52.72 -12.80 1.32
CA GLU A 333 54.08 -12.32 1.05
C GLU A 333 54.95 -12.30 2.31
N MET A 334 54.38 -11.90 3.45
CA MET A 334 55.11 -11.93 4.73
C MET A 334 55.45 -13.35 5.16
N ASN A 335 54.53 -14.31 5.00
CA ASN A 335 54.79 -15.71 5.33
C ASN A 335 55.86 -16.35 4.42
N VAL A 336 55.86 -16.01 3.12
CA VAL A 336 56.89 -16.46 2.17
C VAL A 336 58.25 -15.82 2.47
N ALA A 337 58.27 -14.55 2.86
CA ALA A 337 59.49 -13.85 3.26
C ALA A 337 60.10 -14.44 4.55
N ASP A 338 59.28 -14.95 5.47
CA ASP A 338 59.77 -15.58 6.71
C ASP A 338 60.38 -16.98 6.45
N GLU A 339 59.83 -17.76 5.50
CA GLU A 339 60.45 -19.01 5.03
C GLU A 339 61.80 -18.78 4.33
N SER A 340 61.98 -17.65 3.64
CA SER A 340 63.26 -17.32 2.98
C SER A 340 64.40 -16.98 3.96
N LYS A 341 64.09 -16.67 5.23
CA LYS A 341 65.09 -16.35 6.27
C LYS A 341 65.54 -17.55 7.09
N THR A 342 64.85 -18.68 7.02
CA THR A 342 65.18 -19.89 7.79
C THR A 342 66.11 -20.87 7.06
N GLU A 343 66.41 -20.65 5.78
CA GLU A 343 67.46 -21.38 5.05
C GLU A 343 68.83 -20.69 5.09
N PHE A 344 69.34 -20.40 6.29
CA PHE A 344 70.79 -20.27 6.50
C PHE A 344 71.25 -21.44 7.37
N LEU A 345 71.39 -22.61 6.75
CA LEU A 345 72.09 -23.74 7.37
C LEU A 345 73.57 -23.38 7.50
N PRO A 346 74.17 -23.45 8.71
CA PRO A 346 75.58 -23.17 8.90
C PRO A 346 76.41 -24.30 8.26
N THR A 347 77.12 -23.98 7.18
CA THR A 347 77.96 -24.95 6.43
C THR A 347 79.37 -25.10 7.00
N SER A 348 79.67 -24.55 8.19
CA SER A 348 80.99 -24.76 8.80
C SER A 348 80.93 -24.93 10.33
N VAL A 349 81.73 -25.89 10.80
CA VAL A 349 81.87 -26.31 12.21
C VAL A 349 82.44 -25.21 13.11
N HIS A 350 82.91 -24.09 12.54
CA HIS A 350 83.52 -23.00 13.32
C HIS A 350 82.54 -22.02 13.98
N ASP A 351 81.30 -21.89 13.51
CA ASP A 351 80.37 -20.91 14.07
C ASP A 351 79.58 -21.41 15.30
N ALA A 352 79.48 -22.74 15.50
CA ALA A 352 78.78 -23.31 16.65
C ALA A 352 79.45 -22.95 18.00
N HIS A 353 80.78 -22.81 18.03
CA HIS A 353 81.51 -22.48 19.25
C HIS A 353 81.32 -21.02 19.70
N ARG A 354 80.96 -20.10 18.80
CA ARG A 354 80.79 -18.67 19.13
C ARG A 354 79.44 -18.38 19.77
N ALA A 355 78.40 -19.14 19.40
CA ALA A 355 77.06 -19.00 19.97
C ALA A 355 76.98 -19.52 21.42
N ALA A 356 77.61 -20.66 21.72
CA ALA A 356 77.63 -21.24 23.07
C ALA A 356 78.32 -20.33 24.09
N HIS A 357 79.36 -19.59 23.68
CA HIS A 357 80.11 -18.71 24.58
C HIS A 357 79.35 -17.43 24.97
N LYS A 358 78.34 -17.02 24.19
CA LYS A 358 77.52 -15.82 24.47
C LYS A 358 76.36 -16.11 25.44
N VAL A 359 75.86 -17.34 25.49
CA VAL A 359 74.74 -17.73 26.36
C VAL A 359 75.21 -17.92 27.81
N ALA A 360 76.43 -18.40 28.03
CA ALA A 360 76.98 -18.61 29.38
C ALA A 360 77.29 -17.32 30.17
N ARG A 361 77.30 -16.14 29.52
CA ARG A 361 77.59 -14.85 30.17
C ARG A 361 76.34 -14.06 30.63
N ARG A 362 75.13 -14.57 30.37
CA ARG A 362 73.87 -13.88 30.71
C ARG A 362 73.10 -14.49 31.90
N ALA A 363 73.64 -15.50 32.57
CA ALA A 363 72.97 -16.22 33.66
C ALA A 363 73.49 -15.89 35.07
N THR A 364 74.28 -14.82 35.23
CA THR A 364 74.68 -14.29 36.54
C THR A 364 74.62 -12.76 36.51
N ASP A 365 73.44 -12.22 36.73
CA ASP A 365 73.17 -10.99 37.49
C ASP A 365 71.72 -11.03 37.99
#